data_AF-A0A522F6U2-F1
#
_entry.id   AF-A0A522F6U2-F1
#
_cell.length_a   1.000
_cell.length_b   1.000
_cell.length_c   1.000
_cell.angle_alpha   90.00
_cell.angle_beta   90.00
_cell.angle_gamma   90.00
#
_symmetry.space_group_name_H-M   'P 1'
#
loop_
_entity.id
_entity.type
_entity.pdbx_description
1 polymer ?
#
loop_
_entity_poly.entity_id
_entity_poly.type
_entity_poly.pdbx_seq_one_letter_code
_entity_poly.pdbx_strand_id
1 'polypeptide(L)'
;LIMVVSIIGCFAMSLGPVTWVVLSEIFPNRIRGFALSIATFALWAACFVLTYTFPLLNKLLNASGTFWLYGIICLTGFWFIFKRLPETKGKSLEEIEHELTKT
;
A
#
# COMPACT_ATOMS: atom_id res chain seq x y z
N LEU A 1 1.91 -2.06 -25.79
CA LEU A 1 0.56 -2.32 -25.23
C LEU A 1 0.49 -3.62 -24.42
N ILE A 2 0.84 -4.77 -25.01
CA ILE A 2 0.73 -6.09 -24.34
C ILE A 2 1.44 -6.12 -22.97
N MET A 3 2.69 -5.66 -22.90
CA MET A 3 3.45 -5.62 -21.63
C MET A 3 2.77 -4.76 -20.54
N VAL A 4 2.20 -3.62 -20.92
CA VAL A 4 1.49 -2.72 -20.00
C VAL A 4 0.20 -3.37 -19.50
N VAL A 5 -0.56 -4.00 -20.40
CA VAL A 5 -1.81 -4.71 -20.05
C VAL A 5 -1.52 -5.91 -19.14
N SER A 6 -0.46 -6.67 -19.40
CA SER A 6 -0.06 -7.79 -18.56
C SER A 6 0.33 -7.33 -17.14
N ILE A 7 1.08 -6.24 -17.01
CA ILE A 7 1.44 -5.68 -15.70
C ILE A 7 0.20 -5.24 -14.92
N ILE A 8 -0.72 -4.51 -15.57
CA ILE A 8 -1.97 -4.06 -14.94
C ILE A 8 -2.84 -5.27 -14.56
N GLY A 9 -2.94 -6.29 -15.42
CA GLY A 9 -3.68 -7.51 -15.14
C GLY A 9 -3.13 -8.28 -13.93
N CYS A 10 -1.81 -8.48 -13.87
CA CYS A 10 -1.17 -9.10 -12.71
C CYS A 10 -1.38 -8.30 -11.42
N PHE A 11 -1.28 -6.96 -11.49
CA PHE A 11 -1.52 -6.09 -10.34
C PHE A 11 -2.98 -6.16 -9.86
N ALA A 12 -3.94 -6.16 -10.78
CA ALA A 12 -5.36 -6.26 -10.48
C ALA A 12 -5.76 -7.62 -9.89
N MET A 13 -5.01 -8.68 -10.15
CA MET A 13 -5.25 -10.01 -9.57
C MET A 13 -4.59 -10.23 -8.21
N SER A 14 -3.57 -9.44 -7.86
CA SER A 14 -2.77 -9.66 -6.65
C SER A 14 -2.83 -8.44 -5.74
N LEU A 15 -1.90 -7.50 -5.90
CA LEU A 15 -1.69 -6.40 -4.96
C LEU A 15 -2.93 -5.52 -4.79
N GLY A 16 -3.67 -5.24 -5.86
CA GLY A 16 -4.88 -4.42 -5.77
C GLY A 16 -5.91 -4.98 -4.78
N PRO A 17 -6.54 -6.13 -5.07
CA PRO A 17 -7.58 -6.70 -4.21
C PRO A 17 -7.04 -7.18 -2.86
N VAL A 18 -5.85 -7.77 -2.81
CA VAL A 18 -5.28 -8.30 -1.55
C VAL A 18 -5.08 -7.19 -0.52
N THR A 19 -4.59 -6.02 -0.92
CA THR A 19 -4.35 -4.91 0.01
C THR A 19 -5.66 -4.45 0.66
N TRP A 20 -6.74 -4.35 -0.12
CA TRP A 20 -8.05 -3.93 0.39
C TRP A 20 -8.71 -5.00 1.27
N VAL A 21 -8.54 -6.29 0.93
CA VAL A 21 -9.01 -7.40 1.75
C VAL A 21 -8.33 -7.37 3.12
N VAL A 22 -7.00 -7.31 3.16
CA VAL A 22 -6.23 -7.27 4.41
C VAL A 22 -6.61 -6.06 5.26
N LEU A 23 -6.78 -4.87 4.65
CA LEU A 23 -7.28 -3.70 5.39
C LEU A 23 -8.66 -3.97 6.00
N SER A 24 -9.56 -4.63 5.29
CA SER A 24 -10.89 -4.96 5.82
C SER A 24 -10.86 -5.99 6.96
N GLU A 25 -9.84 -6.87 6.98
CA GLU A 25 -9.64 -7.91 8.00
C GLU A 25 -8.98 -7.36 9.28
N ILE A 26 -8.06 -6.42 9.14
CA ILE A 26 -7.33 -5.81 10.28
C ILE A 26 -8.21 -4.84 11.07
N PHE A 27 -9.13 -4.13 10.41
CA PHE A 27 -9.91 -3.10 11.08
C PHE A 27 -11.21 -3.64 11.71
N PRO A 28 -11.50 -3.30 12.99
CA PRO A 28 -12.73 -3.70 13.66
C PRO A 28 -13.97 -3.18 12.93
N ASN A 29 -15.04 -3.98 12.91
CA ASN A 29 -16.31 -3.65 12.25
C ASN A 29 -16.80 -2.22 12.57
N ARG A 30 -16.61 -1.76 13.81
CA ARG A 30 -17.10 -0.47 14.30
C ARG A 30 -16.40 0.74 13.68
N ILE A 31 -15.10 0.63 13.37
CA ILE A 31 -14.31 1.76 12.84
C ILE A 31 -13.84 1.54 11.40
N ARG A 32 -14.13 0.38 10.80
CA ARG A 32 -13.65 0.00 9.47
C ARG A 32 -13.91 1.07 8.41
N GLY A 33 -15.12 1.64 8.36
CA GLY A 33 -15.45 2.68 7.38
C GLY A 33 -14.56 3.93 7.49
N PHE A 34 -14.25 4.36 8.72
CA PHE A 34 -13.38 5.50 8.97
C PHE A 34 -11.89 5.17 8.73
N ALA A 35 -11.46 3.97 9.12
CA ALA A 35 -10.09 3.53 8.88
C ALA A 35 -9.80 3.39 7.37
N LEU A 36 -10.74 2.83 6.61
CA LEU A 36 -10.63 2.72 5.15
C LEU A 36 -10.62 4.08 4.46
N SER A 37 -11.39 5.07 4.94
CA SER A 37 -11.39 6.42 4.35
C SER A 37 -10.05 7.13 4.57
N ILE A 38 -9.46 7.02 5.76
CA ILE A 38 -8.11 7.54 6.04
C ILE A 38 -7.07 6.86 5.16
N ALA A 39 -7.12 5.52 5.04
CA ALA A 39 -6.18 4.78 4.20
C ALA A 39 -6.28 5.19 2.72
N THR A 40 -7.51 5.35 2.23
CA THR A 40 -7.77 5.82 0.87
C THR A 40 -7.27 7.25 0.67
N PHE A 41 -7.51 8.15 1.63
CA PHE A 41 -7.00 9.51 1.58
C PHE A 41 -5.47 9.55 1.56
N ALA A 42 -4.81 8.75 2.40
CA ALA A 42 -3.35 8.63 2.42
C ALA A 42 -2.79 8.10 1.08
N LEU A 43 -3.45 7.11 0.47
CA LEU A 43 -3.10 6.60 -0.86
C LEU A 43 -3.17 7.72 -1.91
N TRP A 44 -4.29 8.44 -1.97
CA TRP A 44 -4.47 9.52 -2.94
C TRP A 44 -3.51 10.69 -2.70
N ALA A 45 -3.24 11.03 -1.44
CA ALA A 45 -2.24 12.03 -1.07
C ALA A 45 -0.83 11.62 -1.55
N ALA A 46 -0.45 10.35 -1.37
CA ALA A 46 0.81 9.84 -1.89
C ALA A 46 0.87 9.87 -3.43
N CYS A 47 -0.22 9.51 -4.12
CA CYS A 47 -0.32 9.64 -5.58
C CYS A 47 -0.16 11.10 -6.04
N PHE A 48 -0.78 12.05 -5.33
CA PHE A 48 -0.65 13.47 -5.62
C PHE A 48 0.79 13.96 -5.44
N VAL A 49 1.42 13.63 -4.31
CA VAL A 49 2.82 13.97 -4.04
C VAL A 49 3.73 13.40 -5.11
N LEU A 50 3.56 12.14 -5.48
CA LEU A 50 4.36 11.49 -6.51
C LEU A 50 4.18 12.17 -7.87
N THR A 51 2.94 12.46 -8.27
CA THR A 51 2.65 13.13 -9.56
C THR A 51 3.23 14.55 -9.60
N TYR A 52 3.18 15.28 -8.49
CA TYR A 52 3.69 16.64 -8.40
C TYR A 52 5.22 16.69 -8.34
N THR A 53 5.84 15.78 -7.60
CA THR A 53 7.30 15.76 -7.39
C THR A 53 8.05 15.06 -8.51
N PHE A 54 7.41 14.18 -9.27
CA PHE A 54 8.04 13.45 -10.38
C PHE A 54 8.66 14.36 -11.46
N PRO A 55 7.97 15.39 -12.01
CA PRO A 55 8.58 16.28 -13.00
C PRO A 55 9.77 17.08 -12.43
N LEU A 56 9.67 17.50 -11.16
CA LEU A 56 10.72 18.26 -10.48
C LEU A 56 11.99 17.41 -10.28
N LEU A 57 11.84 16.19 -9.77
CA LEU A 57 12.95 15.25 -9.60
C LEU A 57 13.52 14.81 -10.93
N ASN A 58 12.67 14.56 -11.94
CA ASN A 58 13.12 14.15 -13.26
C ASN A 58 14.02 15.22 -13.90
N LYS A 59 13.70 16.50 -13.72
CA LYS A 59 14.51 17.62 -14.21
C LYS A 59 15.86 17.78 -13.49
N LEU A 60 15.94 17.42 -12.20
CA LEU A 60 17.15 17.57 -11.39
C LEU A 60 18.07 16.34 -11.44
N LEU A 61 17.51 15.14 -11.41
CA LEU A 61 18.21 13.87 -11.20
C LEU A 61 18.17 12.94 -12.43
N ASN A 62 17.59 13.39 -13.54
CA ASN A 62 17.19 12.56 -14.69
C ASN A 62 16.21 11.43 -14.30
N ALA A 63 15.72 10.71 -15.31
CA ALA A 63 14.83 9.57 -15.10
C ALA A 63 15.44 8.53 -14.15
N SER A 64 16.69 8.14 -14.38
CA SER A 64 17.35 7.08 -13.60
C SER A 64 17.47 7.42 -12.12
N GLY A 65 17.89 8.65 -11.76
CA GLY A 65 18.00 9.06 -10.35
C GLY A 65 16.65 9.16 -9.66
N THR A 66 15.61 9.59 -10.38
CA THR A 66 14.24 9.66 -9.88
C THR A 66 13.68 8.27 -9.57
N PHE A 67 13.87 7.30 -10.47
CA PHE A 67 13.42 5.92 -10.25
C PHE A 67 14.16 5.24 -9.09
N TRP A 68 15.46 5.47 -8.93
CA TRP A 68 16.22 4.96 -7.79
C TRP A 68 15.70 5.50 -6.46
N LEU A 69 15.42 6.81 -6.40
CA LEU A 69 14.90 7.45 -5.19
C LEU A 69 13.53 6.88 -4.80
N TYR A 70 12.59 6.79 -5.75
CA TYR A 70 11.30 6.15 -5.49
C TYR A 70 11.43 4.66 -5.15
N GLY A 71 12.38 3.96 -5.78
CA GLY A 71 12.68 2.55 -5.48
C GLY A 71 13.11 2.35 -4.02
N ILE A 72 13.96 3.23 -3.49
CA ILE A 72 14.38 3.20 -2.08
C ILE A 72 13.19 3.45 -1.15
N ILE A 73 12.33 4.43 -1.48
CA ILE A 73 11.11 4.70 -0.70
C ILE A 73 10.20 3.46 -0.67
N CYS A 74 9.97 2.82 -1.82
CA CYS A 74 9.18 1.59 -1.90
C CYS A 74 9.81 0.44 -1.10
N LEU A 75 11.14 0.26 -1.16
CA LEU A 75 11.85 -0.78 -0.40
C LEU A 75 11.73 -0.57 1.12
N THR A 76 11.88 0.67 1.58
CA THR A 76 11.71 0.99 3.01
C THR A 76 10.27 0.77 3.47
N GLY A 77 9.28 1.13 2.64
CA GLY A 77 7.87 0.84 2.89
C GLY A 77 7.58 -0.66 2.94
N PHE A 78 8.13 -1.43 2.00
CA PHE A 78 8.01 -2.90 2.01
C PHE A 78 8.60 -3.52 3.27
N TRP A 79 9.78 -3.07 3.69
CA TRP A 79 10.42 -3.56 4.92
C TRP A 79 9.59 -3.22 6.18
N PHE A 80 8.98 -2.03 6.22
CA PHE A 80 8.09 -1.64 7.30
C PHE A 80 6.84 -2.52 7.37
N ILE A 81 6.19 -2.76 6.21
CA ILE A 81 5.03 -3.64 6.10
C ILE A 81 5.41 -5.05 6.54
N PHE A 82 6.52 -5.59 6.04
CA PHE A 82 6.98 -6.95 6.38
C PHE A 82 7.21 -7.15 7.89
N LYS A 83 7.66 -6.12 8.60
CA LYS A 83 7.93 -6.21 10.05
C LYS A 83 6.71 -5.92 10.91
N ARG A 84 5.81 -5.02 10.49
CA ARG A 84 4.70 -4.53 11.33
C ARG A 84 3.33 -5.06 10.95
N LEU A 85 3.13 -5.57 9.74
CA LEU A 85 1.85 -6.12 9.32
C LEU A 85 1.73 -7.56 9.86
N PRO A 86 0.79 -7.84 10.78
CA PRO A 86 0.54 -9.20 11.22
C PRO A 86 -0.05 -10.02 10.07
N GLU A 87 0.36 -11.29 9.95
CA GLU A 87 -0.18 -12.20 8.93
C GLU A 87 -1.66 -12.48 9.24
N THR A 88 -2.58 -11.99 8.39
CA THR A 88 -4.04 -12.19 8.56
C THR A 88 -4.52 -13.54 8.02
N LYS A 89 -3.66 -14.24 7.26
CA LYS A 89 -4.03 -15.46 6.55
C LYS A 89 -4.35 -16.60 7.53
N GLY A 90 -5.61 -17.04 7.53
CA GLY A 90 -6.07 -18.20 8.28
C GLY A 90 -6.48 -17.92 9.73
N LYS A 91 -6.56 -16.65 10.14
CA LYS A 91 -7.09 -16.24 11.45
C LYS A 91 -8.53 -15.76 11.31
N SER A 92 -9.35 -15.95 12.34
CA SER A 92 -10.69 -15.36 12.38
C SER A 92 -10.59 -13.85 12.64
N LEU A 93 -11.61 -13.09 12.21
CA LEU A 93 -11.67 -11.64 12.45
C LEU A 93 -11.60 -11.30 13.95
N GLU A 94 -12.21 -12.14 14.80
CA GLU A 94 -12.21 -11.97 16.27
C GLU A 94 -10.82 -12.23 16.87
N GLU A 95 -10.06 -13.17 16.32
CA GLU A 95 -8.70 -13.49 16.78
C GLU A 95 -7.70 -12.37 16.43
N ILE A 96 -7.87 -11.75 15.25
CA ILE A 96 -7.10 -10.56 14.83
C ILE A 96 -7.44 -9.36 15.72
N GLU A 97 -8.72 -9.11 16.00
CA GLU A 97 -9.15 -8.02 16.88
C GLU A 97 -8.61 -8.20 18.32
N HIS A 98 -8.58 -9.43 18.82
CA HIS A 98 -8.04 -9.74 20.13
C HIS A 98 -6.51 -9.63 20.18
N GLU A 99 -5.76 -10.02 19.14
CA GLU A 99 -4.31 -9.82 19.07
C GLU A 99 -3.92 -8.33 19.00
N LEU A 100 -4.65 -7.53 18.22
CA LEU A 100 -4.40 -6.10 18.06
C LEU A 100 -4.76 -5.27 19.29
N THR A 101 -5.75 -5.71 20.07
CA THR A 101 -6.20 -5.01 21.30
C THR A 101 -5.36 -5.38 22.53
N LYS A 102 -4.64 -6.51 22.51
CA LYS A 102 -3.83 -6.99 23.64
C LYS A 102 -2.39 -6.46 23.64
N THR A 103 -1.99 -5.70 22.62
CA THR A 103 -0.71 -4.98 22.54
C THR A 103 -0.87 -3.55 23.06
#